data_AF-A0A1B1GE43-F1
#
_entry.id   AF-A0A1B1GE43-F1
#
_cell.length_a   1.000
_cell.length_b   1.000
_cell.length_c   1.000
_cell.angle_alpha   90.00
_cell.angle_beta   90.00
_cell.angle_gamma   90.00
#
_symmetry.space_group_name_H-M   'P 1'
#
loop_
_entity.id
_entity.type
_entity.pdbx_description
1 polymer ?
#
loop_
_entity_poly.entity_id
_entity_poly.type
_entity_poly.pdbx_seq_one_letter_code
_entity_poly.pdbx_strand_id
1 'polypeptide(L)'
;NVVSYHYFILLMLVLTWFLIYRLPYCYSFYLFCVFLLCVVFVMFVSLFLCRVFESVNVFFAGFVPLGTPLYICFLVCVAESISYVIRPVVLILRPFINISLGCFGAVALGNLCFISYWWMFVLV
;
A
#
# COMPACT_ATOMS: atom_id res chain seq x y z
N ASN A 1 -15.30 19.72 -2.08
CA ASN A 1 -16.18 18.53 -2.03
C ASN A 1 -16.07 17.62 -3.25
N VAL A 2 -16.22 18.09 -4.48
CA VAL A 2 -16.16 17.24 -5.71
C VAL A 2 -14.86 16.43 -5.81
N VAL A 3 -13.71 17.06 -5.53
CA VAL A 3 -12.39 16.42 -5.53
C VAL A 3 -12.30 15.26 -4.51
N SER A 4 -12.92 15.39 -3.34
CA SER A 4 -12.90 14.35 -2.29
C SER A 4 -13.69 13.09 -2.72
N TYR A 5 -14.85 13.27 -3.35
CA TYR A 5 -15.68 12.15 -3.81
C TYR A 5 -15.01 11.32 -4.91
N HIS A 6 -14.28 11.96 -5.83
CA HIS A 6 -13.54 11.23 -6.86
C HIS A 6 -12.46 10.32 -6.27
N TYR A 7 -11.68 10.79 -5.29
CA TYR A 7 -10.67 9.97 -4.62
C TYR A 7 -11.32 8.83 -3.82
N PHE A 8 -12.45 9.09 -3.16
CA PHE A 8 -13.18 8.04 -2.44
C PHE A 8 -13.65 6.92 -3.37
N ILE A 9 -14.23 7.25 -4.53
CA ILE A 9 -14.70 6.25 -5.50
C ILE A 9 -13.53 5.41 -6.03
N LEU A 10 -12.40 6.05 -6.37
CA LEU A 10 -11.21 5.35 -6.83
C LEU A 10 -10.62 4.42 -5.76
N LEU A 11 -10.57 4.87 -4.51
CA LEU A 11 -10.13 4.05 -3.37
C LEU A 11 -11.06 2.85 -3.13
N MET A 12 -12.37 3.04 -3.22
CA MET A 12 -13.36 1.97 -3.08
C MET A 12 -13.27 0.95 -4.23
N LEU A 13 -12.97 1.42 -5.45
CA LEU A 13 -12.75 0.55 -6.59
C LEU A 13 -11.49 -0.30 -6.39
N VAL A 14 -10.37 0.30 -5.98
CA VAL A 14 -9.13 -0.40 -5.64
C VAL A 14 -9.34 -1.41 -4.51
N LEU A 15 -10.10 -1.05 -3.47
CA LEU A 15 -10.46 -1.96 -2.37
C LEU A 15 -11.24 -3.18 -2.88
N THR A 16 -12.20 -2.96 -3.78
CA THR A 16 -13.02 -4.03 -4.35
C THR A 16 -12.18 -5.01 -5.18
N TRP A 17 -11.24 -4.48 -5.96
CA TRP A 17 -10.27 -5.31 -6.69
C TRP A 17 -9.39 -6.15 -5.74
N PHE A 18 -8.91 -5.57 -4.63
CA PHE A 18 -8.14 -6.34 -3.64
C PHE A 18 -8.96 -7.46 -2.98
N LEU A 19 -10.26 -7.26 -2.77
CA LEU A 19 -11.14 -8.29 -2.23
C LEU A 19 -11.35 -9.44 -3.22
N ILE A 20 -11.52 -9.14 -4.50
CA ILE A 20 -11.69 -10.17 -5.55
C ILE A 20 -10.41 -11.02 -5.68
N TYR A 21 -9.23 -10.40 -5.58
CA TYR A 21 -7.94 -11.12 -5.62
C TYR A 21 -7.69 -12.05 -4.43
N ARG A 22 -8.50 -11.97 -3.36
CA ARG A 22 -8.44 -12.90 -2.23
C ARG A 22 -9.16 -14.21 -2.51
N LEU A 23 -9.98 -14.29 -3.55
CA LEU A 23 -10.66 -15.53 -3.92
C LEU A 23 -9.64 -16.54 -4.48
N PRO A 24 -9.62 -17.79 -3.96
CA PRO A 24 -8.72 -18.81 -4.47
C PRO A 24 -8.97 -19.04 -5.97
N TYR A 25 -7.90 -19.34 -6.71
CA TYR A 25 -7.85 -19.56 -8.17
C TYR A 25 -7.90 -18.35 -9.11
N CYS A 26 -8.22 -17.14 -8.63
CA CYS A 26 -8.19 -15.92 -9.46
C CYS A 26 -6.83 -15.20 -9.49
N TYR A 27 -5.82 -15.71 -8.77
CA TYR A 27 -4.55 -15.02 -8.59
C TYR A 27 -3.57 -15.31 -9.74
N SER A 28 -3.26 -14.26 -10.51
CA SER A 28 -2.10 -14.22 -11.41
C SER A 28 -1.13 -13.16 -10.93
N PHE A 29 0.07 -13.60 -10.55
CA PHE A 29 1.13 -12.75 -10.01
C PHE A 29 1.50 -11.59 -10.95
N TYR A 30 1.54 -11.87 -12.27
CA TYR A 30 1.90 -10.87 -13.28
C TYR A 30 0.82 -9.78 -13.43
N LEU A 31 -0.45 -10.18 -13.58
CA LEU A 31 -1.56 -9.22 -13.73
C LEU A 31 -1.72 -8.33 -12.49
N PHE A 32 -1.50 -8.90 -11.31
CA PHE A 32 -1.56 -8.17 -10.06
C PHE A 32 -0.42 -7.15 -9.92
N CYS A 33 0.81 -7.51 -10.29
CA CYS A 33 1.95 -6.60 -10.24
C CYS A 33 1.81 -5.44 -11.24
N VAL A 34 1.36 -5.74 -12.47
CA VAL A 34 1.09 -4.72 -13.50
C VAL A 34 -0.05 -3.79 -13.07
N PHE A 35 -1.14 -4.33 -12.50
CA PHE A 35 -2.24 -3.52 -11.98
C PHE A 35 -1.79 -2.57 -10.85
N LEU A 36 -1.02 -3.08 -9.90
CA LEU A 36 -0.46 -2.27 -8.81
C LEU A 36 0.43 -1.14 -9.33
N LEU A 37 1.33 -1.45 -10.28
CA LEU A 37 2.27 -0.46 -10.82
C LEU A 37 1.57 0.53 -11.76
N CYS A 38 0.58 0.14 -12.55
CA CYS A 38 -0.09 1.07 -13.46
C CYS A 38 -1.18 1.89 -12.76
N VAL A 39 -1.98 1.31 -11.87
CA VAL A 39 -3.15 2.00 -11.31
C VAL A 39 -2.77 2.75 -10.02
N VAL A 40 -2.14 2.06 -9.07
CA VAL A 40 -1.84 2.65 -7.75
C VAL A 40 -0.72 3.69 -7.86
N PHE A 41 0.31 3.43 -8.66
CA PHE A 41 1.39 4.41 -8.87
C PHE A 41 0.88 5.67 -9.56
N VAL A 42 0.06 5.56 -10.61
CA VAL A 42 -0.46 6.73 -11.35
C VAL A 42 -1.40 7.56 -10.46
N MET A 43 -2.25 6.91 -9.65
CA MET A 43 -3.07 7.61 -8.66
C MET A 43 -2.22 8.34 -7.62
N PHE A 44 -1.12 7.72 -7.17
CA PHE A 44 -0.21 8.36 -6.24
C PHE A 44 0.51 9.56 -6.86
N VAL A 45 1.05 9.42 -8.07
CA VAL A 45 1.70 10.52 -8.80
C VAL A 45 0.73 11.69 -8.99
N SER A 46 -0.53 11.41 -9.32
CA SER A 46 -1.58 12.43 -9.41
C SER A 46 -1.79 13.18 -8.09
N LEU A 47 -1.93 12.46 -6.96
CA LEU A 47 -2.06 13.06 -5.63
C LEU A 47 -0.83 13.86 -5.19
N PHE A 48 0.36 13.34 -5.47
CA PHE A 48 1.63 14.01 -5.20
C PHE A 48 1.73 15.33 -5.97
N LEU A 49 1.45 15.30 -7.27
CA LEU A 49 1.47 16.49 -8.12
C LEU A 49 0.42 17.51 -7.65
N CYS A 50 -0.82 17.10 -7.37
CA CYS A 50 -1.84 18.00 -6.83
C CYS A 50 -1.38 18.71 -5.55
N ARG A 51 -0.74 18.00 -4.62
CA ARG A 51 -0.23 18.60 -3.37
C ARG A 51 0.95 19.54 -3.58
N VAL A 52 1.83 19.24 -4.53
CA VAL A 52 2.97 20.12 -4.87
C VAL A 52 2.50 21.40 -5.55
N PHE A 53 1.49 21.33 -6.42
CA PHE A 53 0.99 22.49 -7.17
C PHE A 53 0.05 23.40 -6.36
N GLU A 54 -0.64 22.90 -5.32
CA GLU A 54 -1.59 23.71 -4.56
C GLU A 54 -0.92 24.79 -3.69
N SER A 55 0.20 24.47 -3.01
CA SER A 55 0.99 25.46 -2.26
C SER A 55 2.33 24.91 -1.76
N VAL A 56 3.41 25.30 -2.43
CA VAL A 56 4.79 24.94 -2.05
C VAL A 56 5.13 25.42 -0.62
N ASN A 57 4.63 26.59 -0.22
CA ASN A 57 4.86 27.15 1.12
C ASN A 57 4.19 26.34 2.24
N VAL A 58 2.97 25.83 2.02
CA VAL A 58 2.27 24.98 3.00
C VAL A 58 2.88 23.58 3.03
N PHE A 59 3.42 23.11 1.89
CA PHE A 59 4.16 21.86 1.81
C PHE A 59 5.45 21.90 2.64
N PHE A 60 6.23 22.99 2.56
CA PHE A 60 7.40 23.17 3.42
C PHE A 60 7.04 23.41 4.90
N ALA A 61 5.95 24.13 5.18
CA ALA A 61 5.46 24.32 6.54
C ALA A 61 4.96 23.02 7.19
N GLY A 62 4.43 22.09 6.40
CA GLY A 62 3.94 20.78 6.86
C GLY A 62 5.03 19.80 7.31
N PHE A 63 6.31 20.06 7.00
CA PHE A 63 7.42 19.22 7.46
C PHE A 63 7.85 19.53 8.90
N VAL A 64 7.39 20.63 9.50
CA VAL A 64 7.70 21.00 10.88
C VAL A 64 6.50 20.70 11.77
N PRO A 65 6.58 19.73 12.71
CA PRO A 65 5.52 19.52 13.67
C PRO A 65 5.42 20.73 14.61
N LEU A 66 4.20 21.24 14.80
CA LEU A 66 3.95 22.34 15.73
C LEU A 66 4.30 21.89 17.16
N GLY A 67 5.34 22.51 17.75
CA GLY A 67 5.77 22.24 19.12
C GLY A 67 7.11 21.53 19.29
N THR A 68 7.86 21.24 18.22
CA THR A 68 9.22 20.68 18.37
C THR A 68 10.24 21.76 18.79
N PRO A 69 11.13 21.49 19.76
CA PRO A 69 12.25 22.38 20.05
C PRO A 69 13.13 22.56 18.81
N LEU A 70 13.55 23.80 18.53
CA LEU A 70 14.27 24.20 17.30
C LEU A 70 15.52 23.36 17.01
N TYR A 71 16.14 22.80 18.06
CA TYR A 71 17.37 22.01 17.95
C TYR A 71 17.19 20.68 17.19
N ILE A 72 16.02 20.06 17.27
CA ILE A 72 15.75 18.74 16.65
C ILE A 72 14.92 18.90 15.36
N CYS A 73 14.38 20.10 15.12
CA CYS A 73 13.49 20.42 14.00
C CYS A 73 14.09 20.04 12.64
N PHE A 74 15.37 20.37 12.37
CA PHE A 74 16.02 20.05 11.10
C PHE A 74 16.06 18.54 10.81
N LEU A 75 16.37 17.73 11.83
CA LEU A 75 16.46 16.27 11.68
C LEU A 75 15.06 15.65 11.45
N VAL A 76 14.03 16.17 12.14
CA VAL A 76 12.64 15.73 11.96
C VAL A 76 12.10 16.10 10.58
N CYS A 77 12.40 17.28 10.04
CA CYS A 77 12.04 17.64 8.67
C CYS A 77 12.65 16.68 7.64
N VAL A 78 13.94 16.34 7.81
CA VAL A 78 14.60 15.35 6.95
C VAL A 78 13.90 13.99 7.08
N ALA A 79 13.58 13.55 8.29
CA ALA A 79 12.87 12.29 8.52
C ALA A 79 11.46 12.26 7.88
N GLU A 80 10.71 13.35 7.99
CA GLU A 80 9.36 13.45 7.41
C GLU A 80 9.42 13.48 5.87
N SER A 81 10.42 14.16 5.28
CA SER A 81 10.65 14.14 3.83
C SER A 81 10.99 12.74 3.31
N ILE A 82 11.86 12.00 4.00
CA ILE A 82 12.19 10.61 3.66
C ILE A 82 10.93 9.72 3.79
N SER A 83 10.18 9.90 4.88
CA SER A 83 8.94 9.16 5.12
C SER A 83 7.86 9.46 4.07
N TYR A 84 7.84 10.67 3.51
CA TYR A 84 6.95 11.06 2.43
C TYR A 84 7.28 10.35 1.12
N VAL A 85 8.58 10.21 0.80
CA VAL A 85 9.06 9.48 -0.40
C VAL A 85 8.86 7.97 -0.27
N ILE A 86 9.04 7.40 0.92
CA ILE A 86 8.88 5.95 1.15
C ILE A 86 7.41 5.52 1.16
N ARG A 87 6.50 6.38 1.64
CA ARG A 87 5.05 6.13 1.74
C ARG A 87 4.40 5.46 0.51
N PRO A 88 4.60 5.94 -0.73
CA PRO A 88 4.06 5.28 -1.93
C PRO A 88 4.54 3.86 -2.13
N VAL A 89 5.84 3.64 -1.94
CA VAL A 89 6.45 2.33 -2.16
C VAL A 89 5.88 1.33 -1.15
N VAL A 90 5.81 1.71 0.13
CA VAL A 90 5.26 0.83 1.16
C VAL A 90 3.74 0.61 1.02
N LEU A 91 3.00 1.57 0.46
CA LEU A 91 1.56 1.40 0.19
C LEU A 91 1.29 0.36 -0.90
N ILE A 92 2.14 0.28 -1.93
CA ILE A 92 2.03 -0.74 -3.00
C ILE A 92 2.53 -2.10 -2.50
N LEU A 93 3.63 -2.09 -1.74
CA LEU A 93 4.31 -3.29 -1.27
C LEU A 93 3.51 -4.05 -0.20
N ARG A 94 2.70 -3.35 0.62
CA ARG A 94 1.81 -3.96 1.62
C ARG A 94 0.80 -4.97 1.04
N PRO A 95 -0.12 -4.60 0.14
CA PRO A 95 -1.06 -5.55 -0.46
C PRO A 95 -0.33 -6.57 -1.34
N PHE A 96 0.79 -6.18 -1.94
CA PHE A 96 1.60 -7.10 -2.74
C PHE A 96 2.09 -8.30 -1.92
N ILE A 97 2.80 -8.03 -0.82
CA ILE A 97 3.34 -9.05 0.07
C ILE A 97 2.20 -9.85 0.72
N ASN A 98 1.16 -9.19 1.20
CA ASN A 98 0.10 -9.87 1.96
C ASN A 98 -0.70 -10.86 1.10
N ILE A 99 -1.05 -10.49 -0.14
CA ILE A 99 -1.82 -11.38 -1.04
C ILE A 99 -0.92 -12.49 -1.60
N SER A 100 0.31 -12.17 -2.01
CA SER A 100 1.23 -13.17 -2.57
C SER A 100 1.65 -14.22 -1.53
N LEU A 101 2.14 -13.80 -0.36
CA LEU A 101 2.50 -14.73 0.71
C LEU A 101 1.30 -15.51 1.23
N GLY A 102 0.11 -14.89 1.29
CA GLY A 102 -1.11 -15.59 1.68
C GLY A 102 -1.47 -16.72 0.72
N CYS A 103 -1.38 -16.49 -0.59
CA CYS A 103 -1.70 -17.52 -1.60
C CYS A 103 -0.64 -18.63 -1.65
N PHE A 104 0.66 -18.27 -1.69
CA PHE A 104 1.74 -19.25 -1.66
C PHE A 104 1.77 -20.06 -0.35
N GLY A 105 1.51 -19.41 0.78
CA GLY A 105 1.37 -20.07 2.08
C GLY A 105 0.20 -21.05 2.10
N ALA A 106 -0.98 -20.64 1.62
CA ALA A 106 -2.15 -21.51 1.57
C ALA A 106 -1.94 -22.74 0.67
N VAL A 107 -1.30 -22.57 -0.49
CA VAL A 107 -0.99 -23.69 -1.40
C VAL A 107 0.05 -24.63 -0.78
N ALA A 108 1.10 -24.10 -0.16
CA ALA A 108 2.12 -24.91 0.51
C ALA A 108 1.52 -25.71 1.69
N LEU A 109 0.72 -25.07 2.54
CA LEU A 109 0.02 -25.74 3.65
C LEU A 109 -0.99 -26.77 3.13
N GLY A 110 -1.74 -26.44 2.08
CA GLY A 110 -2.67 -27.38 1.44
C GLY A 110 -1.97 -28.64 0.96
N ASN A 111 -0.85 -28.52 0.24
CA ASN A 111 -0.06 -29.67 -0.21
C ASN A 111 0.50 -30.51 0.95
N LEU A 112 0.95 -29.88 2.04
CA LEU A 112 1.43 -30.61 3.22
C LEU A 112 0.32 -31.42 3.89
N CYS A 113 -0.91 -30.87 3.97
CA CYS A 113 -2.08 -31.57 4.49
C CYS A 113 -2.48 -32.78 3.61
N PHE A 114 -2.37 -32.68 2.29
CA PHE A 114 -2.66 -33.81 1.39
C PHE A 114 -1.62 -34.93 1.46
N ILE A 115 -0.35 -34.61 1.76
CA ILE A 115 0.73 -35.61 1.88
C ILE A 115 0.64 -36.38 3.20
N SER A 116 0.24 -35.72 4.29
CA SER A 116 0.03 -36.40 5.57
C SER A 116 -1.13 -35.76 6.35
N TYR A 117 -2.13 -36.57 6.68
CA TYR A 117 -3.23 -36.19 7.57
C TYR A 117 -2.74 -35.78 8.97
N TRP A 118 -1.53 -36.18 9.38
CA TRP A 118 -0.88 -35.74 10.62
C TRP A 118 -0.56 -34.24 10.65
N TRP A 119 -0.25 -33.64 9.49
CA TRP A 119 -0.01 -32.19 9.40
C TRP A 119 -1.28 -31.38 9.63
N MET A 120 -2.46 -31.96 9.39
CA MET A 120 -3.75 -31.32 9.67
C MET A 120 -3.98 -31.11 11.17
N PHE A 121 -3.48 -32.01 12.02
CA PHE A 121 -3.65 -31.93 13.48
C PHE A 121 -2.66 -30.98 14.17
N VAL A 122 -1.50 -30.73 13.53
CA VAL A 122 -0.47 -29.79 14.03
C VAL A 122 -0.77 -28.34 13.63
N LEU A 123 -1.50 -28.14 12.52
CA LEU A 123 -1.81 -26.82 11.96
C LEU A 123 -3.16 -26.23 12.43
N VAL A 124 -4.04 -27.04 13.04
CA VAL A 124 -5.27 -26.60 13.72
C VAL A 124 -4.94 -26.16 15.14
#